data_AF-A0A1I6RW12-F1
#
_entry.id   AF-A0A1I6RW12-F1
#
_cell.length_a   1.000
_cell.length_b   1.000
_cell.length_c   1.000
_cell.angle_alpha   90.00
_cell.angle_beta   90.00
_cell.angle_gamma   90.00
#
_symmetry.space_group_name_H-M   'P 1'
#
loop_
_entity.id
_entity.type
_entity.pdbx_description
1 polymer ?
#
loop_
_entity_poly.entity_id
_entity_poly.type
_entity_poly.pdbx_seq_one_letter_code
_entity_poly.pdbx_strand_id
1 'polypeptide(L)'
;MTEPNWLHHGVQLGIVGTRRTIRGLRRNRYRLYLFGMTAVGMGIWFGGMGILYALLLRSLSGPLSVPGSVRVGVSALWIFAVWFLAQRALLHWRTPRAKSFVLTTVSIRTATVGMLLTEFLSACLALAPLTILLAGIVGYGFLSPESLLLVPLAVGLFTASAIVTGYVAGFTYMTVSARSRWQRNRHGQLIVHAVSLIAVGYVVAILSTDIPVIWELVSLEWLPTSWFIDIAVFGTPVTPAPIRALAGVSGCLLVVGGGGLLVERLAREYWVARPISTAGGTNTGPQEHQNHENGTLAAAISPVVIPQLVGRPSQRVAQMTVLRLRRAPRRLSLLVTAGLSLGISLSVLSIQSNAPMSVVPVICVLLVPWFAGAVVGLNPLGDEGNVLPATLTSSISGRQFVRGLLVPGLLYGLALTILSTLIGAVVSPYPIRVQAWLVVIGAVLTVVSVCLAPAVGMLFPRFSATTIGQSSDVVPPSMTAFVVYSLVIWVLGSALVFAVLAPTRFPQIRIVSGVSTEVLRAGGVTGGLCIGLVIARWSYTTAVKRFRQYTVS
;
A
#
# COMPACT_ATOMS: atom_id res chain seq x y z
N MET A 1 10.17 31.42 20.60
CA MET A 1 10.23 30.93 21.99
C MET A 1 11.24 29.81 22.05
N THR A 2 12.44 30.09 22.57
CA THR A 2 13.42 29.05 22.91
C THR A 2 13.03 28.51 24.28
N GLU A 3 12.27 27.43 24.29
CA GLU A 3 11.88 26.72 25.50
C GLU A 3 13.16 26.18 26.18
N PRO A 4 13.43 26.52 27.45
CA PRO A 4 14.52 25.90 28.19
C PRO A 4 14.24 24.38 28.27
N ASN A 5 15.27 23.55 28.15
CA ASN A 5 15.16 22.08 28.16
C ASN A 5 14.33 21.46 27.02
N TRP A 6 14.18 22.16 25.89
CA TRP A 6 13.44 21.65 24.71
C TRP A 6 13.90 20.25 24.24
N LEU A 7 15.20 19.94 24.33
CA LEU A 7 15.73 18.61 23.98
C LEU A 7 15.18 17.53 24.90
N HIS A 8 15.22 17.76 26.20
CA HIS A 8 14.72 16.83 27.21
C HIS A 8 13.22 16.59 27.03
N HIS A 9 12.43 17.65 26.84
CA HIS A 9 11.00 17.53 26.55
C HIS A 9 10.75 16.78 25.24
N GLY A 10 11.55 17.03 24.20
CA GLY A 10 11.46 16.33 22.92
C GLY A 10 11.71 14.82 23.08
N VAL A 11 12.73 14.45 23.86
CA VAL A 11 13.03 13.05 24.17
C VAL A 11 11.88 12.39 24.95
N GLN A 12 11.37 13.05 25.99
CA GLN A 12 10.23 12.53 26.75
C GLN A 12 8.99 12.31 25.87
N LEU A 13 8.69 13.27 25.00
CA LEU A 13 7.58 13.22 24.06
C LEU A 13 7.76 12.05 23.07
N GLY A 14 8.99 11.81 22.61
CA GLY A 14 9.36 10.66 21.79
C GLY A 14 9.19 9.30 22.48
N ILE A 15 9.62 9.17 23.73
CA ILE A 15 9.47 7.95 24.53
C ILE A 15 7.99 7.65 24.79
N VAL A 16 7.22 8.66 25.20
CA VAL A 16 5.77 8.54 25.44
C VAL A 16 5.05 8.17 24.15
N GLY A 17 5.41 8.80 23.02
CA GLY A 17 4.89 8.46 21.69
C GLY A 17 5.12 6.99 21.35
N THR A 18 6.34 6.49 21.56
CA THR A 18 6.71 5.09 21.29
C THR A 18 5.94 4.12 22.19
N ARG A 19 5.88 4.38 23.50
CA ARG A 19 5.08 3.57 24.45
C ARG A 19 3.61 3.51 24.04
N ARG A 20 3.06 4.62 23.55
CA ARG A 20 1.69 4.67 23.04
C ARG A 20 1.51 3.81 21.78
N THR A 21 2.46 3.84 20.85
CA THR A 21 2.45 2.98 19.65
C THR A 21 2.43 1.50 20.06
N ILE A 22 3.29 1.11 21.01
CA ILE A 22 3.35 -0.27 21.54
C ILE A 22 2.02 -0.66 22.20
N ARG A 23 1.46 0.18 23.06
CA ARG A 23 0.14 -0.07 23.69
C ARG A 23 -0.97 -0.21 22.65
N GLY A 24 -0.93 0.61 21.60
CA GLY A 24 -1.87 0.52 20.48
C GLY A 24 -1.77 -0.80 19.72
N LEU A 25 -0.54 -1.30 19.50
CA LEU A 25 -0.30 -2.60 18.89
C LEU A 25 -0.81 -3.73 19.79
N ARG A 26 -0.49 -3.71 21.09
CA ARG A 26 -0.95 -4.71 22.07
C ARG A 26 -2.47 -4.76 22.23
N ARG A 27 -3.15 -3.61 22.15
CA ARG A 27 -4.62 -3.55 22.21
C ARG A 27 -5.29 -4.24 21.00
N ASN A 28 -4.61 -4.29 19.86
CA ASN A 28 -5.08 -4.98 18.67
C ASN A 28 -4.40 -6.34 18.54
N ARG A 29 -4.93 -7.33 19.25
CA ARG A 29 -4.39 -8.71 19.29
C ARG A 29 -4.11 -9.27 17.89
N TYR A 30 -4.99 -9.00 16.92
CA TYR A 30 -4.81 -9.45 15.54
C TYR A 30 -3.57 -8.85 14.87
N ARG A 31 -3.34 -7.54 15.00
CA ARG A 31 -2.14 -6.89 14.47
C ARG A 31 -0.87 -7.41 15.15
N LEU A 32 -0.94 -7.69 16.45
CA LEU A 32 0.18 -8.27 17.18
C LEU A 32 0.48 -9.69 16.69
N TYR A 33 -0.54 -10.54 16.49
CA TYR A 33 -0.36 -11.88 15.93
C TYR A 33 0.21 -11.86 14.52
N LEU A 34 -0.29 -11.01 13.63
CA LEU A 34 0.27 -10.86 12.29
C LEU A 34 1.74 -10.42 12.34
N PHE A 35 2.06 -9.41 13.16
CA PHE A 35 3.43 -8.93 13.29
C PHE A 35 4.35 -10.03 13.86
N GLY A 36 3.89 -10.77 14.86
CA GLY A 36 4.60 -11.92 15.43
C GLY A 36 4.81 -13.04 14.42
N MET A 37 3.79 -13.40 13.66
CA MET A 37 3.86 -14.45 12.63
C MET A 37 4.81 -14.06 11.50
N THR A 38 4.76 -12.81 11.03
CA THR A 38 5.73 -12.29 10.04
C THR A 38 7.14 -12.30 10.59
N ALA A 39 7.35 -11.85 11.83
CA ALA A 39 8.67 -11.84 12.47
C ALA A 39 9.24 -13.26 12.65
N VAL A 40 8.41 -14.21 13.08
CA VAL A 40 8.79 -15.63 13.21
C VAL A 40 9.10 -16.24 11.84
N GLY A 41 8.24 -16.02 10.84
CA GLY A 41 8.47 -16.54 9.48
C GLY A 41 9.74 -15.98 8.84
N MET A 42 9.96 -14.66 8.95
CA MET A 42 11.21 -14.03 8.52
C MET A 42 12.41 -14.56 9.32
N GLY A 43 12.25 -14.75 10.63
CA GLY A 43 13.29 -15.29 11.50
C GLY A 43 13.72 -16.70 11.11
N ILE A 44 12.76 -17.59 10.85
CA ILE A 44 13.01 -18.96 10.38
C ILE A 44 13.69 -18.93 9.02
N TRP A 45 13.21 -18.12 8.08
CA TRP A 45 13.76 -18.05 6.74
C TRP A 45 15.20 -17.50 6.72
N PHE A 46 15.41 -16.29 7.24
CA PHE A 46 16.73 -15.66 7.26
C PHE A 46 17.69 -16.39 8.20
N GLY A 47 17.21 -16.88 9.34
CA GLY A 47 18.02 -17.66 10.28
C GLY A 47 18.44 -18.99 9.71
N GLY A 48 17.51 -19.73 9.09
CA GLY A 48 17.79 -20.99 8.39
C GLY A 48 18.80 -20.79 7.26
N MET A 49 18.59 -19.79 6.39
CA MET A 49 19.55 -19.44 5.34
C MET A 49 20.91 -19.06 5.94
N GLY A 50 20.92 -18.22 6.98
CA GLY A 50 22.15 -17.81 7.64
C GLY A 50 22.94 -18.98 8.22
N ILE A 51 22.27 -19.96 8.84
CA ILE A 51 22.90 -21.18 9.37
C ILE A 51 23.43 -22.05 8.22
N LEU A 52 22.63 -22.27 7.17
CA LEU A 52 23.01 -23.07 6.01
C LEU A 52 24.25 -22.50 5.31
N TYR A 53 24.28 -21.18 5.12
CA TYR A 53 25.40 -20.49 4.46
C TYR A 53 26.55 -20.15 5.42
N ALA A 54 26.39 -20.24 6.74
CA ALA A 54 27.46 -19.91 7.69
C ALA A 54 28.71 -20.80 7.50
N LEU A 55 28.53 -22.09 7.22
CA LEU A 55 29.67 -22.99 6.95
C LEU A 55 30.39 -22.60 5.65
N LEU A 56 29.63 -22.19 4.62
CA LEU A 56 30.18 -21.70 3.36
C LEU A 56 30.95 -20.39 3.59
N LEU A 57 30.39 -19.46 4.36
CA LEU A 57 31.03 -18.18 4.71
C LEU A 57 32.33 -18.38 5.49
N ARG A 58 32.41 -19.38 6.37
CA ARG A 58 33.63 -19.76 7.10
C ARG A 58 34.71 -20.36 6.22
N SER A 59 34.31 -21.04 5.14
CA SER A 59 35.25 -21.64 4.18
C SER A 59 35.85 -20.63 3.21
N LEU A 60 35.35 -19.39 3.18
CA LEU A 60 35.88 -18.35 2.31
C LEU A 60 37.20 -17.83 2.89
N SER A 61 38.31 -18.27 2.29
CA SER A 61 39.65 -17.77 2.57
C SER A 61 40.04 -16.67 1.60
N GLY A 62 39.99 -15.40 2.04
CA GLY A 62 40.55 -14.28 1.30
C GLY A 62 39.84 -12.94 1.54
N PRO A 63 40.49 -11.80 1.20
CA PRO A 63 39.87 -10.48 1.20
C PRO A 63 38.79 -10.42 0.11
N LEU A 64 37.53 -10.59 0.50
CA LEU A 64 36.40 -10.47 -0.41
C LEU A 64 36.04 -9.00 -0.59
N SER A 65 35.66 -8.57 -1.79
CA SER A 65 35.04 -7.27 -2.00
C SER A 65 33.52 -7.38 -1.82
N VAL A 66 32.89 -6.33 -1.30
CA VAL A 66 31.41 -6.27 -1.26
C VAL A 66 30.88 -6.23 -2.69
N PRO A 67 30.07 -7.22 -3.13
CA PRO A 67 29.54 -7.22 -4.50
C PRO A 67 28.70 -5.97 -4.78
N GLY A 68 28.80 -5.44 -5.99
CA GLY A 68 28.04 -4.25 -6.42
C GLY A 68 26.52 -4.42 -6.27
N SER A 69 26.02 -5.62 -6.55
CA SER A 69 24.60 -5.98 -6.37
C SER A 69 24.10 -5.76 -4.93
N VAL A 70 24.93 -6.05 -3.93
CA VAL A 70 24.57 -5.84 -2.52
C VAL A 70 24.51 -4.34 -2.20
N ARG A 71 25.44 -3.54 -2.73
CA ARG A 71 25.47 -2.08 -2.55
C ARG A 71 24.24 -1.42 -3.15
N VAL A 72 23.89 -1.77 -4.38
CA VAL A 72 22.67 -1.30 -5.04
C VAL A 72 21.42 -1.76 -4.28
N GLY A 73 21.41 -2.99 -3.76
CA GLY A 73 20.33 -3.50 -2.91
C GLY A 73 20.10 -2.64 -1.67
N VAL A 74 21.17 -2.27 -0.94
CA VAL A 74 21.09 -1.36 0.22
C VAL A 74 20.55 0.01 -0.20
N SER A 75 21.06 0.59 -1.29
CA SER A 75 20.56 1.85 -1.83
C SER A 75 19.08 1.79 -2.21
N ALA A 76 18.64 0.72 -2.85
CA ALA A 76 17.24 0.51 -3.24
C ALA A 76 16.33 0.38 -2.02
N LEU A 77 16.74 -0.40 -1.01
CA LEU A 77 16.02 -0.50 0.26
C LEU A 77 15.93 0.85 0.96
N TRP A 78 16.97 1.68 0.88
CA TRP A 78 16.93 3.03 1.45
C TRP A 78 15.92 3.92 0.73
N ILE A 79 15.92 3.92 -0.61
CA ILE A 79 14.94 4.67 -1.42
C ILE A 79 13.52 4.22 -1.09
N PHE A 80 13.30 2.90 -0.97
CA PHE A 80 12.01 2.34 -0.56
C PHE A 80 11.61 2.84 0.84
N ALA A 81 12.53 2.81 1.80
CA ALA A 81 12.29 3.28 3.15
C ALA A 81 11.93 4.77 3.18
N VAL A 82 12.68 5.62 2.46
CA VAL A 82 12.40 7.06 2.31
C VAL A 82 11.02 7.29 1.71
N TRP A 83 10.66 6.57 0.65
CA TRP A 83 9.34 6.66 0.03
C TRP A 83 8.23 6.26 1.01
N PHE A 84 8.38 5.12 1.69
CA PHE A 84 7.43 4.63 2.66
C PHE A 84 7.24 5.62 3.82
N LEU A 85 8.34 6.19 4.32
CA LEU A 85 8.34 7.16 5.41
C LEU A 85 7.78 8.52 4.98
N ALA A 86 7.99 8.93 3.73
CA ALA A 86 7.32 10.09 3.15
C ALA A 86 5.80 9.90 3.11
N GLN A 87 5.31 8.76 2.59
CA GLN A 87 3.89 8.41 2.61
C GLN A 87 3.33 8.38 4.03
N ARG A 88 4.10 7.84 4.98
CA ARG A 88 3.74 7.80 6.39
C ARG A 88 3.63 9.20 7.00
N ALA A 89 4.51 10.13 6.65
CA ALA A 89 4.39 11.53 7.07
C ALA A 89 3.08 12.16 6.55
N LEU A 90 2.72 11.92 5.28
CA LEU A 90 1.48 12.41 4.67
C LEU A 90 0.21 11.87 5.33
N LEU A 91 0.23 10.59 5.71
CA LEU A 91 -0.93 9.88 6.23
C LEU A 91 -1.09 10.04 7.74
N HIS A 92 0.01 9.96 8.49
CA HIS A 92 -0.01 9.85 9.95
C HIS A 92 0.28 11.17 10.68
N TRP A 93 1.22 11.97 10.18
CA TRP A 93 1.75 13.16 10.88
C TRP A 93 1.41 14.48 10.20
N ARG A 94 0.37 14.49 9.37
CA ARG A 94 -0.13 15.70 8.71
C ARG A 94 -0.35 16.84 9.72
N THR A 95 -0.84 16.51 10.91
CA THR A 95 -0.92 17.42 12.06
C THR A 95 -0.53 16.68 13.34
N PRO A 96 0.08 17.36 14.33
CA PRO A 96 0.31 16.77 15.64
C PRO A 96 -1.02 16.32 16.25
N ARG A 97 -1.02 15.19 16.98
CA ARG A 97 -2.20 14.73 17.70
C ARG A 97 -2.52 15.72 18.82
N ALA A 98 -3.79 16.12 18.92
CA ALA A 98 -4.25 17.22 19.76
C ALA A 98 -3.52 18.52 19.39
N LYS A 99 -3.58 18.89 18.10
CA LYS A 99 -2.90 20.07 17.53
C LYS A 99 -3.02 21.31 18.43
N SER A 100 -4.23 21.60 18.91
CA SER A 100 -4.50 22.77 19.76
C SER A 100 -3.80 22.71 21.11
N PHE A 101 -3.62 21.53 21.71
CA PHE A 101 -2.87 21.37 22.96
C PHE A 101 -1.37 21.35 22.72
N VAL A 102 -0.88 20.58 21.74
CA VAL A 102 0.58 20.45 21.52
C VAL A 102 1.20 21.76 21.04
N LEU A 103 0.54 22.49 20.14
CA LEU A 103 1.06 23.75 19.62
C LEU A 103 0.91 24.93 20.59
N THR A 104 0.17 24.78 21.69
CA THR A 104 0.04 25.81 22.75
C THR A 104 0.91 25.49 23.97
N THR A 105 1.24 24.22 24.20
CA THR A 105 2.01 23.79 25.38
C THR A 105 3.50 23.70 25.13
N VAL A 106 3.92 23.39 23.90
CA VAL A 106 5.30 22.99 23.59
C VAL A 106 5.77 23.65 22.29
N SER A 107 7.06 23.98 22.17
CA SER A 107 7.60 24.59 20.96
C SER A 107 7.52 23.64 19.74
N ILE A 108 7.46 24.20 18.53
CA ILE A 108 7.44 23.40 17.28
C ILE A 108 8.68 22.52 17.16
N ARG A 109 9.83 23.02 17.62
CA ARG A 109 11.10 22.27 17.64
C ARG A 109 11.00 21.04 18.55
N THR A 110 10.51 21.21 19.77
CA THR A 110 10.31 20.11 20.71
C THR A 110 9.32 19.08 20.13
N ALA A 111 8.24 19.53 19.49
CA ALA A 111 7.25 18.67 18.85
C ALA A 111 7.81 17.88 17.66
N THR A 112 8.61 18.51 16.78
CA THR A 112 9.21 17.82 15.62
C THR A 112 10.28 16.82 16.05
N VAL A 113 11.11 17.15 17.04
CA VAL A 113 12.09 16.20 17.59
C VAL A 113 11.41 15.02 18.26
N GLY A 114 10.37 15.26 19.09
CA GLY A 114 9.61 14.16 19.71
C GLY A 114 8.92 13.27 18.68
N MET A 115 8.43 13.85 17.58
CA MET A 115 7.85 13.09 16.46
C MET A 115 8.91 12.22 15.75
N LEU A 116 10.04 12.80 15.33
CA LEU A 116 11.10 12.07 14.64
C LEU A 116 11.67 10.96 15.54
N LEU A 117 11.85 11.24 16.83
CA LEU A 117 12.32 10.25 17.79
C LEU A 117 11.31 9.13 18.02
N THR A 118 10.01 9.45 18.08
CA THR A 118 8.94 8.43 18.17
C THR A 118 9.04 7.44 17.01
N GLU A 119 9.25 7.96 15.81
CA GLU A 119 9.31 7.14 14.59
C GLU A 119 10.61 6.35 14.50
N PHE A 120 11.74 6.96 14.89
CA PHE A 120 13.02 6.27 15.00
C PHE A 120 12.96 5.11 15.98
N LEU A 121 12.52 5.34 17.21
CA LEU A 121 12.41 4.29 18.23
C LEU A 121 11.40 3.21 17.84
N SER A 122 10.28 3.59 17.23
CA SER A 122 9.28 2.63 16.74
C SER A 122 9.82 1.78 15.59
N ALA A 123 10.60 2.38 14.67
CA ALA A 123 11.25 1.67 13.57
C ALA A 123 12.35 0.74 14.07
N CYS A 124 13.21 1.21 14.98
CA CYS A 124 14.23 0.37 15.63
C CYS A 124 13.62 -0.82 16.36
N LEU A 125 12.51 -0.63 17.09
CA LEU A 125 11.81 -1.73 17.75
C LEU A 125 11.23 -2.73 16.75
N ALA A 126 10.73 -2.25 15.61
CA ALA A 126 10.21 -3.11 14.55
C ALA A 126 11.31 -3.90 13.82
N LEU A 127 12.49 -3.29 13.63
CA LEU A 127 13.64 -3.89 12.96
C LEU A 127 14.52 -4.74 13.88
N ALA A 128 14.46 -4.52 15.20
CA ALA A 128 15.26 -5.22 16.20
C ALA A 128 15.39 -6.74 16.00
N PRO A 129 14.31 -7.53 15.80
CA PRO A 129 14.45 -8.97 15.62
C PRO A 129 15.28 -9.32 14.38
N LEU A 130 15.10 -8.60 13.26
CA LEU A 130 15.86 -8.82 12.04
C LEU A 130 17.32 -8.39 12.20
N THR A 131 17.56 -7.27 12.88
CA THR A 131 18.92 -6.77 13.16
C THR A 131 19.70 -7.71 14.06
N ILE A 132 19.09 -8.24 15.13
CA ILE A 132 19.72 -9.21 16.03
C ILE A 132 20.05 -10.49 15.27
N LEU A 133 19.12 -10.97 14.43
CA LEU A 133 19.33 -12.14 13.60
C LEU A 133 20.49 -11.93 12.61
N LEU A 134 20.50 -10.80 11.90
CA LEU A 134 21.55 -10.45 10.94
C LEU A 134 22.91 -10.34 11.63
N ALA A 135 23.00 -9.65 12.77
CA ALA A 135 24.22 -9.51 13.55
C ALA A 135 24.73 -10.88 14.03
N GLY A 136 23.82 -11.77 14.44
CA GLY A 136 24.14 -13.15 14.81
C GLY A 136 24.66 -13.98 13.63
N ILE A 137 24.03 -13.88 12.45
CA ILE A 137 24.46 -14.60 11.23
C ILE A 137 25.84 -14.13 10.79
N VAL A 138 26.06 -12.81 10.71
CA VAL A 138 27.35 -12.24 10.29
C VAL A 138 28.43 -12.57 11.31
N GLY A 139 28.15 -12.39 12.61
CA GLY A 139 29.10 -12.71 13.67
C GLY A 139 29.46 -14.19 13.74
N TYR A 140 28.47 -15.09 13.60
CA TYR A 140 28.70 -16.53 13.57
C TYR A 140 29.36 -17.02 12.28
N GLY A 141 28.95 -16.46 11.12
CA GLY A 141 29.45 -16.85 9.80
C GLY A 141 30.89 -16.39 9.54
N PHE A 142 31.25 -15.19 9.98
CA PHE A 142 32.60 -14.64 9.79
C PHE A 142 33.49 -14.72 11.04
N LEU A 143 33.00 -15.29 12.13
CA LEU A 143 33.69 -15.33 13.44
C LEU A 143 34.11 -13.93 13.94
N SER A 144 33.30 -12.92 13.64
CA SER A 144 33.56 -11.51 13.95
C SER A 144 32.68 -11.04 15.11
N PRO A 145 33.23 -10.89 16.35
CA PRO A 145 32.44 -10.37 17.47
C PRO A 145 32.05 -8.90 17.27
N GLU A 146 32.83 -8.13 16.51
CA GLU A 146 32.58 -6.71 16.23
C GLU A 146 31.25 -6.48 15.49
N SER A 147 30.84 -7.47 14.69
CA SER A 147 29.56 -7.47 13.95
C SER A 147 28.34 -7.35 14.87
N LEU A 148 28.44 -7.75 16.15
CA LEU A 148 27.37 -7.60 17.13
C LEU A 148 27.04 -6.14 17.45
N LEU A 149 27.98 -5.21 17.25
CA LEU A 149 27.79 -3.78 17.46
C LEU A 149 27.66 -3.00 16.14
N LEU A 150 28.48 -3.36 15.14
CA LEU A 150 28.56 -2.63 13.89
C LEU A 150 27.32 -2.82 12.99
N VAL A 151 26.73 -4.02 12.98
CA VAL A 151 25.48 -4.28 12.23
C VAL A 151 24.32 -3.46 12.81
N PRO A 152 24.03 -3.48 14.13
CA PRO A 152 23.02 -2.59 14.71
C PRO A 152 23.30 -1.10 14.48
N LEU A 153 24.56 -0.67 14.55
CA LEU A 153 24.93 0.72 14.28
C LEU A 153 24.61 1.12 12.83
N ALA A 154 24.99 0.29 11.85
CA ALA A 154 24.72 0.53 10.45
C ALA A 154 23.20 0.60 10.17
N VAL A 155 22.42 -0.32 10.74
CA VAL A 155 20.95 -0.30 10.62
C VAL A 155 20.34 0.93 11.29
N GLY A 156 20.89 1.36 12.43
CA GLY A 156 20.48 2.58 13.13
C GLY A 156 20.69 3.83 12.28
N LEU A 157 21.88 4.01 11.70
CA LEU A 157 22.21 5.14 10.82
C LEU A 157 21.38 5.14 9.54
N PHE A 158 21.22 3.96 8.93
CA PHE A 158 20.33 3.77 7.78
C PHE A 158 18.90 4.22 8.12
N THR A 159 18.38 3.78 9.27
CA THR A 159 17.01 4.10 9.70
C THR A 159 16.85 5.59 10.00
N ALA A 160 17.82 6.20 10.69
CA ALA A 160 17.79 7.62 11.03
C ALA A 160 17.80 8.50 9.77
N SER A 161 18.70 8.22 8.83
CA SER A 161 18.80 8.96 7.56
C SER A 161 17.53 8.81 6.72
N ALA A 162 16.97 7.60 6.61
CA ALA A 162 15.74 7.34 5.86
C ALA A 162 14.52 8.06 6.46
N ILE A 163 14.39 8.09 7.79
CA ILE A 163 13.30 8.80 8.48
C ILE A 163 13.39 10.29 8.22
N VAL A 164 14.54 10.91 8.46
CA VAL A 164 14.65 12.36 8.29
C VAL A 164 14.40 12.75 6.83
N THR A 165 14.98 12.02 5.88
CA THR A 165 14.81 12.29 4.45
C THR A 165 13.37 12.09 3.99
N GLY A 166 12.72 10.99 4.42
CA GLY A 166 11.32 10.71 4.11
C GLY A 166 10.39 11.79 4.66
N TYR A 167 10.62 12.24 5.89
CA TYR A 167 9.83 13.31 6.50
C TYR A 167 10.05 14.66 5.83
N VAL A 168 11.29 15.01 5.45
CA VAL A 168 11.57 16.19 4.61
C VAL A 168 10.76 16.13 3.32
N ALA A 169 10.80 15.00 2.60
CA ALA A 169 10.07 14.83 1.35
C ALA A 169 8.55 14.96 1.54
N GLY A 170 8.01 14.31 2.59
CA GLY A 170 6.58 14.36 2.92
C GLY A 170 6.10 15.76 3.28
N PHE A 171 6.83 16.46 4.16
CA PHE A 171 6.50 17.85 4.54
C PHE A 171 6.69 18.84 3.40
N THR A 172 7.71 18.66 2.56
CA THR A 172 7.89 19.48 1.35
C THR A 172 6.68 19.35 0.44
N TYR A 173 6.23 18.12 0.17
CA TYR A 173 5.02 17.90 -0.62
C TYR A 173 3.79 18.57 0.02
N MET A 174 3.62 18.45 1.34
CA MET A 174 2.50 19.07 2.05
C MET A 174 2.50 20.59 1.95
N THR A 175 3.66 21.22 2.12
CA THR A 175 3.81 22.67 2.00
C THR A 175 3.57 23.15 0.56
N VAL A 176 4.18 22.49 -0.43
CA VAL A 176 4.00 22.82 -1.84
C VAL A 176 2.54 22.63 -2.26
N SER A 177 1.89 21.55 -1.83
CA SER A 177 0.48 21.29 -2.14
C SER A 177 -0.48 22.26 -1.43
N ALA A 178 -0.13 22.75 -0.24
CA ALA A 178 -0.91 23.78 0.43
C ALA A 178 -0.85 25.14 -0.29
N ARG A 179 0.29 25.46 -0.91
CA ARG A 179 0.53 26.74 -1.58
C ARG A 179 0.11 26.76 -3.04
N SER A 180 0.40 25.70 -3.78
CA SER A 180 0.15 25.63 -5.21
C SER A 180 -1.31 25.28 -5.51
N ARG A 181 -1.96 26.09 -6.35
CA ARG A 181 -3.26 25.75 -6.96
C ARG A 181 -3.12 24.56 -7.94
N TRP A 182 -1.97 24.47 -8.61
CA TRP A 182 -1.66 23.43 -9.60
C TRP A 182 -1.49 22.05 -8.96
N GLN A 183 -0.83 21.96 -7.80
CA GLN A 183 -0.65 20.70 -7.08
C GLN A 183 -1.93 20.22 -6.37
N ARG A 184 -2.91 21.12 -6.16
CA ARG A 184 -4.28 20.79 -5.76
C ARG A 184 -5.12 20.23 -6.92
N ASN A 185 -4.77 20.54 -8.16
CA ASN A 185 -5.44 19.98 -9.32
C ASN A 185 -5.04 18.51 -9.53
N ARG A 186 -5.92 17.75 -10.19
CA ARG A 186 -5.80 16.29 -10.41
C ARG A 186 -4.45 15.86 -11.02
N HIS A 187 -3.82 16.73 -11.79
CA HIS A 187 -2.53 16.48 -12.45
C HIS A 187 -1.34 16.43 -11.49
N GLY A 188 -1.28 17.29 -10.45
CA GLY A 188 -0.18 17.28 -9.48
C GLY A 188 -0.20 16.05 -8.56
N GLN A 189 -1.40 15.54 -8.24
CA GLN A 189 -1.55 14.29 -7.49
C GLN A 189 -1.15 13.05 -8.32
N LEU A 190 -1.46 13.05 -9.62
CA LEU A 190 -1.07 11.97 -10.55
C LEU A 190 0.45 11.81 -10.64
N ILE A 191 1.21 12.91 -10.67
CA ILE A 191 2.68 12.86 -10.72
C ILE A 191 3.24 12.21 -9.46
N VAL A 192 2.71 12.52 -8.27
CA VAL A 192 3.19 11.91 -7.02
C VAL A 192 2.85 10.42 -6.95
N HIS A 193 1.69 10.02 -7.46
CA HIS A 193 1.35 8.60 -7.59
C HIS A 193 2.20 7.89 -8.65
N ALA A 194 2.53 8.54 -9.76
CA ALA A 194 3.43 8.01 -10.78
C ALA A 194 4.86 7.84 -10.26
N VAL A 195 5.41 8.85 -9.58
CA VAL A 195 6.73 8.77 -8.91
C VAL A 195 6.74 7.67 -7.85
N SER A 196 5.62 7.50 -7.11
CA SER A 196 5.47 6.40 -6.16
C SER A 196 5.48 5.03 -6.83
N LEU A 197 4.79 4.90 -7.96
CA LEU A 197 4.76 3.66 -8.74
C LEU A 197 6.13 3.35 -9.34
N ILE A 198 6.86 4.35 -9.82
CA ILE A 198 8.23 4.22 -10.34
C ILE A 198 9.18 3.79 -9.23
N ALA A 199 9.12 4.40 -8.05
CA ALA A 199 9.96 4.03 -6.91
C ALA A 199 9.73 2.59 -6.45
N VAL A 200 8.46 2.17 -6.37
CA VAL A 200 8.11 0.78 -6.05
C VAL A 200 8.52 -0.18 -7.16
N GLY A 201 8.25 0.18 -8.43
CA GLY A 201 8.63 -0.62 -9.60
C GLY A 201 10.15 -0.80 -9.71
N TYR A 202 10.93 0.23 -9.37
CA TYR A 202 12.39 0.18 -9.32
C TYR A 202 12.91 -0.77 -8.24
N VAL A 203 12.36 -0.68 -7.03
CA VAL A 203 12.73 -1.57 -5.91
C VAL A 203 12.39 -3.02 -6.23
N VAL A 204 11.21 -3.25 -6.82
CA VAL A 204 10.84 -4.58 -7.31
C VAL A 204 11.84 -5.03 -8.37
N ALA A 205 12.14 -4.23 -9.39
CA ALA A 205 13.09 -4.60 -10.44
C ALA A 205 14.49 -4.96 -9.91
N ILE A 206 14.98 -4.29 -8.87
CA ILE A 206 16.31 -4.58 -8.27
C ILE A 206 16.31 -5.85 -7.42
N LEU A 207 15.27 -6.08 -6.62
CA LEU A 207 15.14 -7.29 -5.81
C LEU A 207 14.89 -8.55 -6.67
N SER A 208 14.71 -8.36 -7.97
CA SER A 208 14.28 -9.36 -8.95
C SER A 208 15.40 -9.77 -9.90
N THR A 209 16.64 -9.81 -9.40
CA THR A 209 17.90 -10.12 -10.07
C THR A 209 17.73 -10.92 -11.38
N ASP A 210 17.98 -10.27 -12.53
CA ASP A 210 18.28 -10.83 -13.89
C ASP A 210 17.86 -9.91 -15.06
N ILE A 211 17.86 -8.57 -14.89
CA ILE A 211 17.76 -7.63 -16.02
C ILE A 211 19.10 -6.90 -16.19
N PRO A 212 20.07 -7.47 -16.94
CA PRO A 212 21.40 -6.88 -17.14
C PRO A 212 21.37 -5.42 -17.59
N VAL A 213 20.39 -5.07 -18.43
CA VAL A 213 20.20 -3.72 -18.99
C VAL A 213 19.91 -2.65 -17.92
N ILE A 214 19.27 -3.00 -16.80
CA ILE A 214 18.98 -2.02 -15.72
C ILE A 214 20.22 -1.79 -14.85
N TRP A 215 21.05 -2.83 -14.66
CA TRP A 215 22.25 -2.76 -13.82
C TRP A 215 23.33 -1.85 -14.43
N GLU A 216 23.47 -1.84 -15.75
CA GLU A 216 24.44 -0.98 -16.44
C GLU A 216 24.00 0.50 -16.52
N LEU A 217 22.70 0.79 -16.68
CA LEU A 217 22.20 2.17 -16.79
C LEU A 217 21.97 2.86 -15.43
N VAL A 218 21.82 2.12 -14.33
CA VAL A 218 21.40 2.67 -13.02
C VAL A 218 22.25 2.13 -11.87
N SER A 219 23.58 2.14 -12.02
CA SER A 219 24.48 1.77 -10.93
C SER A 219 24.40 2.81 -9.79
N LEU A 220 23.46 2.62 -8.86
CA LEU A 220 23.33 3.39 -7.61
C LEU A 220 24.43 3.04 -6.58
N GLU A 221 25.52 2.40 -7.02
CA GLU A 221 26.66 2.04 -6.18
C GLU A 221 27.37 3.27 -5.61
N TRP A 222 27.31 4.41 -6.32
CA TRP A 222 27.89 5.66 -5.88
C TRP A 222 27.05 6.39 -4.82
N LEU A 223 25.80 5.95 -4.56
CA LEU A 223 24.98 6.58 -3.53
C LEU A 223 25.63 6.39 -2.15
N PRO A 224 25.79 7.48 -1.36
CA PRO A 224 26.34 7.41 -0.01
C PRO A 224 25.59 6.46 0.94
N THR A 225 24.34 6.16 0.64
CA THR A 225 23.48 5.24 1.41
C THR A 225 23.95 3.80 1.32
N SER A 226 24.65 3.42 0.25
CA SER A 226 25.28 2.09 0.15
C SER A 226 26.46 1.94 1.10
N TRP A 227 27.09 3.05 1.53
CA TRP A 227 28.30 3.01 2.38
C TRP A 227 28.03 2.56 3.82
N PHE A 228 26.77 2.48 4.24
CA PHE A 228 26.40 1.84 5.51
C PHE A 228 26.81 0.37 5.56
N ILE A 229 26.94 -0.30 4.41
CA ILE A 229 27.42 -1.68 4.37
C ILE A 229 28.90 -1.79 4.75
N ASP A 230 29.72 -0.78 4.44
CA ASP A 230 31.13 -0.75 4.79
C ASP A 230 31.33 -0.66 6.31
N ILE A 231 30.35 -0.12 7.06
CA ILE A 231 30.32 -0.12 8.52
C ILE A 231 29.98 -1.52 9.03
N ALA A 232 28.93 -2.15 8.49
CA ALA A 232 28.43 -3.45 8.94
C ALA A 232 29.43 -4.60 8.72
N VAL A 233 30.27 -4.45 7.70
CA VAL A 233 31.24 -5.45 7.24
C VAL A 233 32.62 -5.27 7.89
N PHE A 234 32.83 -4.15 8.58
CA PHE A 234 34.08 -3.89 9.29
C PHE A 234 34.34 -4.98 10.35
N GLY A 235 35.57 -5.48 10.42
CA GLY A 235 35.94 -6.60 11.29
C GLY A 235 35.61 -7.99 10.72
N THR A 236 35.17 -8.10 9.46
CA THR A 236 34.97 -9.38 8.76
C THR A 236 36.06 -9.61 7.69
N PRO A 237 36.20 -10.83 7.13
CA PRO A 237 37.10 -11.12 6.01
C PRO A 237 36.79 -10.35 4.72
N VAL A 238 35.65 -9.66 4.64
CA VAL A 238 35.30 -8.84 3.50
C VAL A 238 35.93 -7.45 3.69
N THR A 239 36.72 -7.02 2.71
CA THR A 239 37.47 -5.76 2.73
C THR A 239 36.55 -4.54 2.84
N PRO A 240 36.52 -3.84 3.99
CA PRO A 240 35.75 -2.62 4.12
C PRO A 240 36.48 -1.46 3.44
N ALA A 241 35.74 -0.50 2.90
CA ALA A 241 36.30 0.78 2.47
C ALA A 241 36.20 1.80 3.63
N PRO A 242 37.26 2.04 4.43
CA PRO A 242 37.16 2.83 5.66
C PRO A 242 36.75 4.29 5.40
N ILE A 243 37.19 4.86 4.27
CA ILE A 243 36.79 6.22 3.84
C ILE A 243 35.29 6.28 3.59
N ARG A 244 34.70 5.25 2.95
CA ARG A 244 33.25 5.18 2.70
C ARG A 244 32.48 5.01 4.00
N ALA A 245 32.93 4.15 4.90
CA ALA A 245 32.31 3.98 6.22
C ALA A 245 32.28 5.32 7.00
N LEU A 246 33.40 6.02 7.06
CA LEU A 246 33.50 7.32 7.73
C LEU A 246 32.63 8.39 7.04
N ALA A 247 32.62 8.42 5.71
CA ALA A 247 31.76 9.31 4.94
C ALA A 247 30.26 8.99 5.09
N GLY A 248 29.91 7.70 5.29
CA GLY A 248 28.55 7.27 5.58
C GLY A 248 28.06 7.74 6.95
N VAL A 249 28.91 7.63 7.98
CA VAL A 249 28.61 8.16 9.33
C VAL A 249 28.46 9.68 9.29
N SER A 250 29.44 10.41 8.73
CA SER A 250 29.40 11.87 8.67
C SER A 250 28.25 12.38 7.82
N GLY A 251 28.00 11.76 6.66
CA GLY A 251 26.85 12.04 5.80
C GLY A 251 25.52 11.83 6.52
N CYS A 252 25.38 10.74 7.29
CA CYS A 252 24.19 10.51 8.10
C CYS A 252 23.99 11.60 9.17
N LEU A 253 25.05 12.00 9.88
CA LEU A 253 24.98 13.07 10.87
C LEU A 253 24.55 14.41 10.24
N LEU A 254 25.08 14.73 9.05
CA LEU A 254 24.67 15.91 8.27
C LEU A 254 23.19 15.84 7.85
N VAL A 255 22.74 14.69 7.35
CA VAL A 255 21.34 14.48 6.96
C VAL A 255 20.40 14.59 8.16
N VAL A 256 20.76 13.97 9.29
CA VAL A 256 19.93 14.00 10.51
C VAL A 256 19.88 15.40 11.11
N GLY A 257 21.02 16.08 11.25
CA GLY A 257 21.11 17.44 11.77
C GLY A 257 20.45 18.46 10.86
N GLY A 258 20.91 18.56 9.61
CA GLY A 258 20.40 19.52 8.62
C GLY A 258 18.95 19.23 8.21
N GLY A 259 18.62 17.96 7.98
CA GLY A 259 17.26 17.54 7.65
C GLY A 259 16.29 17.72 8.82
N GLY A 260 16.73 17.51 10.06
CA GLY A 260 15.93 17.80 11.26
C GLY A 260 15.53 19.28 11.35
N LEU A 261 16.47 20.19 11.08
CA LEU A 261 16.19 21.63 10.98
C LEU A 261 15.23 21.96 9.84
N LEU A 262 15.37 21.28 8.69
CA LEU A 262 14.49 21.47 7.55
C LEU A 262 13.07 20.98 7.84
N VAL A 263 12.91 19.83 8.51
CA VAL A 263 11.61 19.33 9.00
C VAL A 263 10.99 20.34 9.96
N GLU A 264 11.77 20.92 10.89
CA GLU A 264 11.27 21.98 11.78
C GLU A 264 10.71 23.17 11.00
N ARG A 265 11.45 23.66 9.99
CA ARG A 265 11.03 24.78 9.15
C ARG A 265 9.76 24.45 8.36
N LEU A 266 9.74 23.32 7.67
CA LEU A 266 8.58 22.89 6.87
C LEU A 266 7.35 22.60 7.74
N ALA A 267 7.54 21.99 8.91
CA ALA A 267 6.47 21.72 9.84
C ALA A 267 5.90 23.01 10.44
N ARG A 268 6.74 24.00 10.77
CA ARG A 268 6.29 25.33 11.20
C ARG A 268 5.41 25.98 10.13
N GLU A 269 5.90 25.97 8.91
CA GLU A 269 5.21 26.55 7.77
C GLU A 269 3.87 25.87 7.53
N TYR A 270 3.82 24.54 7.56
CA TYR A 270 2.59 23.78 7.32
C TYR A 270 1.60 23.80 8.49
N TRP A 271 2.07 23.64 9.73
CA TRP A 271 1.20 23.54 10.90
C TRP A 271 0.61 24.88 11.32
N VAL A 272 1.35 25.98 11.11
CA VAL A 272 0.94 27.32 11.55
C VAL A 272 0.28 28.12 10.42
N ALA A 273 0.72 27.98 9.16
CA ALA A 273 0.08 28.74 8.09
C ALA A 273 -1.39 28.31 7.93
N ARG A 274 -2.30 29.30 7.87
CA ARG A 274 -3.66 29.05 7.41
C ARG A 274 -3.56 28.64 5.94
N PRO A 275 -4.01 27.44 5.54
CA PRO A 275 -4.22 27.18 4.11
C PRO A 275 -5.17 28.25 3.60
N ILE A 276 -4.90 28.80 2.40
CA ILE A 276 -5.74 29.79 1.75
C ILE A 276 -7.15 29.18 1.66
N SER A 277 -8.04 29.63 2.54
CA SER A 277 -9.44 29.27 2.53
C SER A 277 -10.05 29.90 1.28
N THR A 278 -10.21 29.11 0.23
CA THR A 278 -11.15 29.43 -0.87
C THR A 278 -12.59 29.15 -0.43
N ALA A 279 -12.90 29.46 0.83
CA ALA A 279 -14.21 29.47 1.45
C ALA A 279 -14.26 30.82 2.14
N GLY A 280 -14.74 31.83 1.41
CA GLY A 280 -14.50 33.24 1.69
C GLY A 280 -14.25 34.06 0.42
N GLY A 281 -14.73 33.60 -0.74
CA GLY A 281 -15.16 34.56 -1.75
C GLY A 281 -16.47 35.15 -1.22
N THR A 282 -16.38 36.28 -0.53
CA THR A 282 -17.47 37.24 -0.43
C THR A 282 -17.73 37.77 -1.84
N ASN A 283 -18.35 36.95 -2.68
CA ASN A 283 -19.05 37.41 -3.86
C ASN A 283 -20.43 37.88 -3.38
N THR A 284 -20.47 39.00 -2.68
CA THR A 284 -21.66 39.85 -2.57
C THR A 284 -21.77 40.67 -3.86
N GLY A 285 -21.91 39.95 -4.98
CA GLY A 285 -22.43 40.49 -6.22
C GLY A 285 -23.70 39.69 -6.54
N PRO A 286 -24.77 40.32 -7.03
CA PRO A 286 -26.00 39.60 -7.35
C PRO A 286 -25.68 38.60 -8.48
N GLN A 287 -25.43 37.35 -8.11
CA GLN A 287 -25.30 36.27 -9.08
C GLN A 287 -26.70 35.97 -9.60
N GLU A 288 -26.94 36.54 -10.77
CA GLU A 288 -27.87 36.09 -11.79
C GLU A 288 -28.15 34.58 -11.65
N HIS A 289 -29.38 34.26 -11.29
CA HIS A 289 -29.88 32.89 -11.21
C HIS A 289 -29.88 32.27 -12.62
N GLN A 290 -28.72 31.82 -13.08
CA GLN A 290 -28.63 30.96 -14.24
C GLN A 290 -29.02 29.55 -13.81
N ASN A 291 -30.19 29.12 -14.28
CA ASN A 291 -30.74 27.76 -14.17
C ASN A 291 -29.64 26.68 -14.33
N HIS A 292 -29.13 26.16 -13.22
CA HIS A 292 -28.31 24.95 -13.17
C HIS A 292 -29.21 23.73 -12.95
N GLU A 293 -30.02 23.39 -13.96
CA GLU A 293 -30.84 22.18 -13.96
C GLU A 293 -30.00 20.89 -14.05
N ASN A 294 -28.69 20.99 -14.36
CA ASN A 294 -27.76 19.86 -14.38
C ASN A 294 -26.97 19.71 -13.06
N GLY A 295 -27.66 19.23 -12.03
CA GLY A 295 -27.16 18.36 -10.95
C GLY A 295 -25.76 18.64 -10.35
N THR A 296 -25.75 19.38 -9.24
CA THR A 296 -24.59 19.64 -8.35
C THR A 296 -23.65 18.44 -8.07
N LEU A 297 -24.19 17.22 -7.95
CA LEU A 297 -23.40 15.99 -7.77
C LEU A 297 -22.58 15.60 -9.01
N ALA A 298 -23.13 15.75 -10.21
CA ALA A 298 -22.44 15.42 -11.46
C ALA A 298 -21.24 16.36 -11.68
N ALA A 299 -21.43 17.66 -11.39
CA ALA A 299 -20.34 18.63 -11.38
C ALA A 299 -19.25 18.27 -10.36
N ALA A 300 -19.63 17.79 -9.17
CA ALA A 300 -18.68 17.44 -8.11
C ALA A 300 -17.79 16.22 -8.42
N ILE A 301 -18.23 15.31 -9.31
CA ILE A 301 -17.44 14.14 -9.71
C ILE A 301 -16.67 14.32 -11.02
N SER A 302 -16.88 15.44 -11.73
CA SER A 302 -16.19 15.75 -12.98
C SER A 302 -14.66 15.61 -12.83
N PRO A 303 -13.96 15.01 -13.84
CA PRO A 303 -14.45 14.53 -15.15
C PRO A 303 -15.04 13.10 -15.18
N VAL A 304 -15.31 12.46 -14.03
CA VAL A 304 -15.87 11.09 -14.02
C VAL A 304 -17.36 11.15 -14.38
N VAL A 305 -17.77 10.45 -15.44
CA VAL A 305 -19.14 10.49 -15.98
C VAL A 305 -19.89 9.19 -15.70
N ILE A 306 -21.02 9.30 -15.01
CA ILE A 306 -21.94 8.18 -14.81
C ILE A 306 -23.10 8.29 -15.80
N PRO A 307 -23.29 7.33 -16.70
CA PRO A 307 -24.31 7.40 -17.73
C PRO A 307 -25.73 7.43 -17.14
N GLN A 308 -26.64 8.09 -17.85
CA GLN A 308 -28.06 8.17 -17.49
C GLN A 308 -28.83 6.85 -17.74
N LEU A 309 -28.18 5.87 -18.38
CA LEU A 309 -28.72 4.53 -18.69
C LEU A 309 -29.21 3.77 -17.45
N VAL A 310 -28.71 4.11 -16.26
CA VAL A 310 -29.11 3.50 -15.00
C VAL A 310 -30.00 4.51 -14.30
N GLY A 311 -31.33 4.32 -14.35
CA GLY A 311 -32.33 5.33 -13.98
C GLY A 311 -31.99 6.19 -12.75
N ARG A 312 -32.46 7.44 -12.75
CA ARG A 312 -32.02 8.55 -11.88
C ARG A 312 -31.65 8.18 -10.43
N PRO A 313 -32.43 7.38 -9.66
CA PRO A 313 -32.07 7.02 -8.29
C PRO A 313 -30.75 6.24 -8.19
N SER A 314 -30.52 5.28 -9.10
CA SER A 314 -29.29 4.48 -9.12
C SER A 314 -28.09 5.33 -9.53
N GLN A 315 -28.30 6.24 -10.49
CA GLN A 315 -27.27 7.18 -10.93
C GLN A 315 -26.79 8.07 -9.77
N ARG A 316 -27.71 8.58 -8.94
CA ARG A 316 -27.34 9.42 -7.78
C ARG A 316 -26.54 8.66 -6.74
N VAL A 317 -26.93 7.42 -6.43
CA VAL A 317 -26.15 6.54 -5.53
C VAL A 317 -24.75 6.27 -6.10
N ALA A 318 -24.66 6.00 -7.41
CA ALA A 318 -23.37 5.79 -8.08
C ALA A 318 -22.48 7.04 -8.01
N GLN A 319 -23.04 8.23 -8.27
CA GLN A 319 -22.33 9.52 -8.20
C GLN A 319 -21.83 9.79 -6.79
N MET A 320 -22.68 9.52 -5.78
CA MET A 320 -22.31 9.68 -4.38
C MET A 320 -21.19 8.70 -3.97
N THR A 321 -21.24 7.46 -4.45
CA THR A 321 -20.22 6.45 -4.18
C THR A 321 -18.85 6.88 -4.71
N VAL A 322 -18.80 7.40 -5.95
CA VAL A 322 -17.59 7.97 -6.55
C VAL A 322 -17.11 9.20 -5.78
N LEU A 323 -18.02 10.09 -5.39
CA LEU A 323 -17.68 11.30 -4.63
C LEU A 323 -17.09 10.97 -3.25
N ARG A 324 -17.66 9.98 -2.55
CA ARG A 324 -17.15 9.49 -1.25
C ARG A 324 -15.76 8.91 -1.40
N LEU A 325 -15.53 8.09 -2.44
CA LEU A 325 -14.21 7.55 -2.74
C LEU A 325 -13.16 8.65 -2.97
N ARG A 326 -13.53 9.68 -3.76
CA ARG A 326 -12.67 10.83 -4.06
C ARG A 326 -12.35 11.67 -2.81
N ARG A 327 -13.32 11.87 -1.93
CA ARG A 327 -13.16 12.67 -0.70
C ARG A 327 -12.42 11.93 0.40
N ALA A 328 -12.53 10.61 0.48
CA ALA A 328 -11.96 9.79 1.55
C ALA A 328 -11.09 8.63 1.01
N PRO A 329 -10.02 8.90 0.24
CA PRO A 329 -9.16 7.84 -0.34
C PRO A 329 -8.46 7.00 0.74
N ARG A 330 -8.31 7.52 1.96
CA ARG A 330 -7.70 6.82 3.11
C ARG A 330 -8.40 5.50 3.44
N ARG A 331 -9.68 5.35 3.10
CA ARG A 331 -10.43 4.09 3.25
C ARG A 331 -9.82 2.93 2.47
N LEU A 332 -9.06 3.24 1.40
CA LEU A 332 -8.38 2.27 0.56
C LEU A 332 -7.01 1.87 1.09
N SER A 333 -6.51 2.46 2.17
CA SER A 333 -5.16 2.18 2.67
C SER A 333 -4.94 0.68 2.92
N LEU A 334 -5.88 0.02 3.60
CA LEU A 334 -5.83 -1.43 3.81
C LEU A 334 -5.80 -2.22 2.49
N LEU A 335 -6.64 -1.82 1.53
CA LEU A 335 -6.75 -2.45 0.22
C LEU A 335 -5.47 -2.30 -0.59
N VAL A 336 -4.93 -1.08 -0.66
CA VAL A 336 -3.69 -0.77 -1.37
C VAL A 336 -2.52 -1.49 -0.74
N THR A 337 -2.39 -1.49 0.59
CA THR A 337 -1.31 -2.21 1.27
C THR A 337 -1.39 -3.71 1.03
N ALA A 338 -2.57 -4.31 1.14
CA ALA A 338 -2.74 -5.74 0.88
C ALA A 338 -2.49 -6.10 -0.59
N GLY A 339 -3.02 -5.32 -1.53
CA GLY A 339 -2.81 -5.54 -2.97
C GLY A 339 -1.35 -5.35 -3.39
N LEU A 340 -0.65 -4.36 -2.84
CA LEU A 340 0.79 -4.18 -3.07
C LEU A 340 1.59 -5.36 -2.52
N SER A 341 1.30 -5.80 -1.29
CA SER A 341 1.97 -6.97 -0.71
C SER A 341 1.80 -8.21 -1.58
N LEU A 342 0.57 -8.47 -2.05
CA LEU A 342 0.27 -9.60 -2.93
C LEU A 342 0.95 -9.46 -4.29
N GLY A 343 0.93 -8.26 -4.89
CA GLY A 343 1.61 -7.98 -6.15
C GLY A 343 3.12 -8.25 -6.06
N ILE A 344 3.78 -7.76 -5.00
CA ILE A 344 5.20 -8.00 -4.75
C ILE A 344 5.47 -9.51 -4.60
N SER A 345 4.69 -10.22 -3.79
CA SER A 345 4.86 -11.67 -3.61
C SER A 345 4.73 -12.45 -4.91
N LEU A 346 3.74 -12.10 -5.75
CA LEU A 346 3.57 -12.73 -7.06
C LEU A 346 4.73 -12.40 -8.01
N SER A 347 5.22 -11.16 -8.01
CA SER A 347 6.41 -10.78 -8.79
C SER A 347 7.62 -11.62 -8.37
N VAL A 348 7.93 -11.69 -7.07
CA VAL A 348 9.06 -12.50 -6.56
C VAL A 348 8.97 -13.96 -7.03
N LEU A 349 7.78 -14.58 -6.96
CA LEU A 349 7.58 -15.94 -7.45
C LEU A 349 7.80 -16.08 -8.96
N SER A 350 7.44 -15.06 -9.74
CA SER A 350 7.59 -15.03 -11.20
C SER A 350 9.05 -15.05 -11.62
N ILE A 351 9.86 -14.27 -10.93
CA ILE A 351 11.29 -14.14 -11.20
C ILE A 351 12.01 -15.43 -10.80
N GLN A 352 11.67 -16.03 -9.66
CA GLN A 352 12.19 -17.35 -9.28
C GLN A 352 11.88 -18.43 -10.32
N SER A 353 10.81 -18.27 -11.09
CA SER A 353 10.43 -19.18 -12.18
C SER A 353 11.06 -18.85 -13.55
N ASN A 354 11.97 -17.86 -13.64
CA ASN A 354 12.59 -17.37 -14.88
C ASN A 354 11.59 -17.01 -16.00
N ALA A 355 10.37 -16.61 -15.63
CA ALA A 355 9.30 -16.30 -16.57
C ALA A 355 8.49 -15.05 -16.16
N PRO A 356 9.14 -13.88 -15.99
CA PRO A 356 8.51 -12.68 -15.43
C PRO A 356 7.30 -12.21 -16.23
N MET A 357 7.40 -12.26 -17.57
CA MET A 357 6.31 -11.83 -18.46
C MET A 357 5.09 -12.77 -18.44
N SER A 358 5.24 -14.01 -17.95
CA SER A 358 4.14 -14.97 -17.85
C SER A 358 3.17 -14.68 -16.71
N VAL A 359 3.55 -13.83 -15.75
CA VAL A 359 2.75 -13.57 -14.55
C VAL A 359 2.00 -12.24 -14.62
N VAL A 360 2.43 -11.31 -15.48
CA VAL A 360 1.74 -10.04 -15.73
C VAL A 360 0.22 -10.21 -15.96
N PRO A 361 -0.25 -11.06 -16.90
CA PRO A 361 -1.69 -11.21 -17.11
C PRO A 361 -2.39 -11.87 -15.93
N VAL A 362 -1.71 -12.76 -15.19
CA VAL A 362 -2.26 -13.40 -13.98
C VAL A 362 -2.48 -12.37 -12.87
N ILE A 363 -1.52 -11.47 -12.67
CA ILE A 363 -1.62 -10.36 -11.72
C ILE A 363 -2.81 -9.46 -12.11
N CYS A 364 -2.94 -9.10 -13.39
CA CYS A 364 -4.05 -8.28 -13.87
C CYS A 364 -5.41 -8.95 -13.64
N VAL A 365 -5.54 -10.24 -13.99
CA VAL A 365 -6.78 -11.03 -13.83
C VAL A 365 -7.19 -11.16 -12.37
N LEU A 366 -6.26 -11.26 -11.43
CA LEU A 366 -6.60 -11.45 -10.02
C LEU A 366 -6.75 -10.13 -9.26
N LEU A 367 -5.79 -9.21 -9.41
CA LEU A 367 -5.76 -7.98 -8.61
C LEU A 367 -6.78 -6.95 -9.08
N VAL A 368 -6.93 -6.71 -10.38
CA VAL A 368 -7.76 -5.60 -10.87
C VAL A 368 -9.25 -5.84 -10.58
N PRO A 369 -9.80 -7.05 -10.82
CA PRO A 369 -11.14 -7.41 -10.36
C PRO A 369 -11.30 -7.30 -8.85
N TRP A 370 -10.33 -7.80 -8.08
CA TRP A 370 -10.36 -7.75 -6.63
C TRP A 370 -10.38 -6.31 -6.10
N PHE A 371 -9.66 -5.37 -6.74
CA PHE A 371 -9.75 -3.94 -6.42
C PHE A 371 -11.10 -3.34 -6.85
N ALA A 372 -11.59 -3.68 -8.04
CA ALA A 372 -12.80 -3.09 -8.62
C ALA A 372 -14.03 -3.24 -7.73
N GLY A 373 -14.27 -4.42 -7.15
CA GLY A 373 -15.39 -4.62 -6.21
C GLY A 373 -15.12 -4.01 -4.85
N ALA A 374 -13.91 -4.19 -4.33
CA ALA A 374 -13.55 -3.79 -2.98
C ALA A 374 -13.69 -2.27 -2.73
N VAL A 375 -13.28 -1.48 -3.72
CA VAL A 375 -13.27 -0.01 -3.68
C VAL A 375 -14.68 0.58 -3.56
N VAL A 376 -15.68 -0.14 -4.06
CA VAL A 376 -17.04 0.37 -4.28
C VAL A 376 -18.04 -0.22 -3.29
N GLY A 377 -17.79 -1.43 -2.77
CA GLY A 377 -18.83 -2.19 -2.06
C GLY A 377 -18.48 -2.77 -0.69
N LEU A 378 -17.30 -2.61 -0.11
CA LEU A 378 -16.96 -3.36 1.12
C LEU A 378 -17.62 -2.88 2.43
N ASN A 379 -18.22 -1.69 2.47
CA ASN A 379 -18.94 -1.21 3.66
C ASN A 379 -20.09 -0.23 3.29
N PRO A 380 -21.08 -0.66 2.48
CA PRO A 380 -22.03 0.26 1.88
C PRO A 380 -22.96 0.91 2.92
N LEU A 381 -23.37 0.18 3.97
CA LEU A 381 -24.21 0.72 5.04
C LEU A 381 -23.41 1.62 5.98
N GLY A 382 -22.16 1.24 6.31
CA GLY A 382 -21.28 2.08 7.11
C GLY A 382 -20.89 3.38 6.40
N ASP A 383 -20.77 3.35 5.07
CA ASP A 383 -20.48 4.52 4.24
C ASP A 383 -21.64 5.55 4.22
N GLU A 384 -22.87 5.14 4.54
CA GLU A 384 -23.99 6.07 4.73
C GLU A 384 -23.87 6.84 6.07
N GLY A 385 -23.29 6.25 7.10
CA GLY A 385 -23.09 6.90 8.40
C GLY A 385 -24.37 7.56 8.95
N ASN A 386 -24.31 8.85 9.26
CA ASN A 386 -25.43 9.59 9.85
C ASN A 386 -26.63 9.77 8.90
N VAL A 387 -26.47 9.59 7.59
CA VAL A 387 -27.59 9.68 6.63
C VAL A 387 -28.28 8.34 6.41
N LEU A 388 -27.79 7.25 7.02
CA LEU A 388 -28.38 5.92 6.87
C LEU A 388 -29.88 5.87 7.21
N PRO A 389 -30.37 6.49 8.30
CA PRO A 389 -31.81 6.50 8.58
C PRO A 389 -32.62 7.14 7.45
N ALA A 390 -32.15 8.27 6.90
CA ALA A 390 -32.79 8.93 5.77
C ALA A 390 -32.72 8.09 4.48
N THR A 391 -31.61 7.38 4.24
CA THR A 391 -31.47 6.48 3.09
C THR A 391 -32.44 5.30 3.18
N LEU A 392 -32.65 4.74 4.39
CA LEU A 392 -33.56 3.62 4.62
C LEU A 392 -35.05 4.01 4.58
N THR A 393 -35.40 5.24 4.98
CA THR A 393 -36.78 5.75 4.92
C THR A 393 -37.15 6.41 3.60
N SER A 394 -36.16 6.69 2.74
CA SER A 394 -36.41 7.24 1.41
C SER A 394 -37.17 6.26 0.50
N SER A 395 -37.76 6.79 -0.58
CA SER A 395 -38.47 5.99 -1.59
C SER A 395 -37.55 5.11 -2.47
N ILE A 396 -36.25 5.03 -2.16
CA ILE A 396 -35.30 4.24 -2.95
C ILE A 396 -35.51 2.73 -2.70
N SER A 397 -35.74 1.99 -3.78
CA SER A 397 -35.79 0.53 -3.67
C SER A 397 -34.39 -0.06 -3.48
N GLY A 398 -34.28 -1.16 -2.73
CA GLY A 398 -32.99 -1.86 -2.58
C GLY A 398 -32.33 -2.27 -3.91
N ARG A 399 -33.11 -2.51 -4.97
CA ARG A 399 -32.57 -2.76 -6.32
C ARG A 399 -31.88 -1.53 -6.90
N GLN A 400 -32.47 -0.35 -6.74
CA GLN A 400 -31.89 0.91 -7.21
C GLN A 400 -30.63 1.26 -6.41
N PHE A 401 -30.66 1.07 -5.10
CA PHE A 401 -29.49 1.28 -4.24
C PHE A 401 -28.32 0.37 -4.64
N VAL A 402 -28.56 -0.94 -4.70
CA VAL A 402 -27.51 -1.91 -5.05
C VAL A 402 -27.00 -1.68 -6.47
N ARG A 403 -27.88 -1.45 -7.47
CA ARG A 403 -27.43 -1.12 -8.84
C ARG A 403 -26.54 0.13 -8.85
N GLY A 404 -26.92 1.17 -8.11
CA GLY A 404 -26.10 2.36 -7.97
C GLY A 404 -24.71 2.08 -7.39
N LEU A 405 -24.60 1.16 -6.42
CA LEU A 405 -23.31 0.69 -5.91
C LEU A 405 -22.51 -0.08 -6.98
N LEU A 406 -23.14 -0.92 -7.80
CA LEU A 406 -22.41 -1.73 -8.78
C LEU A 406 -21.86 -0.91 -9.95
N VAL A 407 -22.57 0.16 -10.36
CA VAL A 407 -22.28 0.89 -11.61
C VAL A 407 -20.85 1.42 -11.71
N PRO A 408 -20.27 2.11 -10.71
CA PRO A 408 -18.89 2.59 -10.82
C PRO A 408 -17.89 1.45 -10.98
N GLY A 409 -18.09 0.35 -10.24
CA GLY A 409 -17.23 -0.83 -10.30
C GLY A 409 -17.31 -1.56 -11.64
N LEU A 410 -18.52 -1.70 -12.20
CA LEU A 410 -18.70 -2.30 -13.51
C LEU A 410 -18.21 -1.39 -14.64
N LEU A 411 -18.52 -0.09 -14.62
CA LEU A 411 -18.17 0.81 -15.70
C LEU A 411 -16.65 1.00 -15.83
N TYR A 412 -15.98 1.29 -14.72
CA TYR A 412 -14.54 1.57 -14.73
C TYR A 412 -13.70 0.34 -14.44
N GLY A 413 -14.13 -0.50 -13.49
CA GLY A 413 -13.37 -1.69 -13.11
C GLY A 413 -13.35 -2.75 -14.20
N LEU A 414 -14.45 -2.96 -14.94
CA LEU A 414 -14.48 -3.93 -16.04
C LEU A 414 -13.61 -3.45 -17.21
N ALA A 415 -13.75 -2.19 -17.61
CA ALA A 415 -12.92 -1.60 -18.65
C ALA A 415 -11.42 -1.67 -18.30
N LEU A 416 -11.06 -1.29 -17.06
CA LEU A 416 -9.68 -1.36 -16.59
C LEU A 416 -9.15 -2.81 -16.53
N THR A 417 -9.98 -3.75 -16.09
CA THR A 417 -9.60 -5.18 -16.04
C THR A 417 -9.35 -5.73 -17.43
N ILE A 418 -10.27 -5.51 -18.38
CA ILE A 418 -10.12 -6.00 -19.75
C ILE A 418 -8.86 -5.40 -20.37
N LEU A 419 -8.68 -4.08 -20.27
CA LEU A 419 -7.54 -3.40 -20.87
C LEU A 419 -6.21 -3.87 -20.25
N SER A 420 -6.11 -3.88 -18.92
CA SER A 420 -4.88 -4.30 -18.23
C SER A 420 -4.56 -5.78 -18.47
N THR A 421 -5.57 -6.65 -18.46
CA THR A 421 -5.41 -8.09 -18.75
C THR A 421 -5.01 -8.31 -20.19
N LEU A 422 -5.62 -7.59 -21.14
CA LEU A 422 -5.28 -7.69 -22.56
C LEU A 422 -3.84 -7.24 -22.81
N ILE A 423 -3.44 -6.08 -22.27
CA ILE A 423 -2.05 -5.59 -22.35
C ILE A 423 -1.11 -6.64 -21.73
N GLY A 424 -1.39 -7.11 -20.52
CA GLY A 424 -0.58 -8.12 -19.86
C GLY A 424 -0.49 -9.43 -20.66
N ALA A 425 -1.59 -9.82 -21.31
CA ALA A 425 -1.65 -11.05 -22.10
C ALA A 425 -0.85 -10.92 -23.40
N VAL A 426 -0.89 -9.77 -24.07
CA VAL A 426 -0.13 -9.50 -25.30
C VAL A 426 1.38 -9.54 -25.05
N VAL A 427 1.85 -9.04 -23.91
CA VAL A 427 3.29 -9.09 -23.57
C VAL A 427 3.70 -10.44 -22.96
N SER A 428 2.75 -11.34 -22.70
CA SER A 428 3.04 -12.67 -22.14
C SER A 428 3.36 -13.70 -23.22
N PRO A 429 4.12 -14.77 -22.90
CA PRO A 429 4.42 -15.85 -23.85
C PRO A 429 3.24 -16.81 -24.11
N TYR A 430 2.03 -16.48 -23.66
CA TYR A 430 0.88 -17.38 -23.80
C TYR A 430 0.29 -17.37 -25.21
N PRO A 431 -0.24 -18.51 -25.70
CA PRO A 431 -0.92 -18.56 -26.98
C PRO A 431 -2.24 -17.76 -26.94
N ILE A 432 -2.68 -17.25 -28.09
CA ILE A 432 -3.86 -16.35 -28.21
C ILE A 432 -5.13 -16.90 -27.54
N ARG A 433 -5.33 -18.23 -27.57
CA ARG A 433 -6.47 -18.89 -26.91
C ARG A 433 -6.43 -18.75 -25.38
N VAL A 434 -5.25 -18.91 -24.77
CA VAL A 434 -5.05 -18.71 -23.33
C VAL A 434 -5.20 -17.25 -22.97
N GLN A 435 -4.68 -16.33 -23.79
CA GLN A 435 -4.86 -14.89 -23.62
C GLN A 435 -6.35 -14.52 -23.61
N ALA A 436 -7.14 -15.04 -24.55
CA ALA A 436 -8.58 -14.82 -24.61
C ALA A 436 -9.30 -15.32 -23.36
N TRP A 437 -8.97 -16.52 -22.87
CA TRP A 437 -9.53 -17.05 -21.63
C TRP A 437 -9.22 -16.17 -20.42
N LEU A 438 -7.99 -15.67 -20.31
CA LEU A 438 -7.60 -14.77 -19.22
C LEU A 438 -8.42 -13.48 -19.23
N VAL A 439 -8.65 -12.87 -20.40
CA VAL A 439 -9.50 -11.68 -20.53
C VAL A 439 -10.94 -11.97 -20.11
N VAL A 440 -11.51 -13.10 -20.57
CA VAL A 440 -12.88 -13.51 -20.20
C VAL A 440 -12.98 -13.75 -18.68
N ILE A 441 -12.01 -14.45 -18.09
CA ILE A 441 -11.95 -14.70 -16.65
C ILE A 441 -11.88 -13.38 -15.89
N GLY A 442 -11.00 -12.45 -16.29
CA GLY A 442 -10.90 -11.14 -15.65
C GLY A 442 -12.24 -10.37 -15.70
N ALA A 443 -12.90 -10.34 -16.86
CA ALA A 443 -14.19 -9.69 -17.02
C ALA A 443 -15.26 -10.29 -16.11
N VAL A 444 -15.41 -11.62 -16.09
CA VAL A 444 -16.38 -12.30 -15.23
C VAL A 444 -16.03 -12.12 -13.76
N LEU A 445 -14.78 -12.30 -13.36
CA LEU A 445 -14.33 -12.12 -11.99
C LEU A 445 -14.59 -10.69 -11.51
N THR A 446 -14.54 -9.68 -12.39
CA THR A 446 -14.93 -8.30 -12.07
C THR A 446 -16.41 -8.21 -11.74
N VAL A 447 -17.27 -8.84 -12.53
CA VAL A 447 -18.72 -8.89 -12.27
C VAL A 447 -19.00 -9.59 -10.93
N VAL A 448 -18.35 -10.72 -10.67
CA VAL A 448 -18.48 -11.44 -9.39
C VAL A 448 -18.05 -10.56 -8.23
N SER A 449 -16.86 -9.97 -8.33
CA SER A 449 -16.26 -9.09 -7.34
C SER A 449 -17.15 -7.90 -6.99
N VAL A 450 -17.63 -7.18 -8.01
CA VAL A 450 -18.47 -5.99 -7.81
C VAL A 450 -19.81 -6.36 -7.19
N CYS A 451 -20.39 -7.52 -7.51
CA CYS A 451 -21.61 -8.03 -6.87
C CYS A 451 -21.38 -8.55 -5.44
N LEU A 452 -20.27 -9.23 -5.20
CA LEU A 452 -19.95 -9.86 -3.92
C LEU A 452 -19.62 -8.84 -2.84
N ALA A 453 -18.84 -7.80 -3.17
CA ALA A 453 -18.41 -6.78 -2.21
C ALA A 453 -19.57 -6.17 -1.40
N PRO A 454 -20.64 -5.60 -2.00
CA PRO A 454 -21.77 -5.05 -1.26
C PRO A 454 -22.56 -6.11 -0.49
N ALA A 455 -22.66 -7.34 -0.99
CA ALA A 455 -23.34 -8.42 -0.26
C ALA A 455 -22.61 -8.75 1.04
N VAL A 456 -21.30 -8.96 0.98
CA VAL A 456 -20.45 -9.26 2.14
C VAL A 456 -20.35 -8.04 3.06
N GLY A 457 -20.23 -6.83 2.51
CA GLY A 457 -20.20 -5.58 3.27
C GLY A 457 -21.49 -5.29 4.03
N MET A 458 -22.65 -5.69 3.50
CA MET A 458 -23.94 -5.62 4.20
C MET A 458 -24.14 -6.75 5.21
N LEU A 459 -23.48 -7.90 5.04
CA LEU A 459 -23.50 -9.01 6.00
C LEU A 459 -22.68 -8.69 7.25
N PHE A 460 -21.57 -7.97 7.09
CA PHE A 460 -20.68 -7.57 8.18
C PHE A 460 -20.46 -6.06 8.19
N PRO A 461 -21.53 -5.26 8.37
CA PRO A 461 -21.43 -3.82 8.31
C PRO A 461 -20.62 -3.30 9.49
N ARG A 462 -19.88 -2.21 9.26
CA ARG A 462 -19.16 -1.52 10.33
C ARG A 462 -19.62 -0.08 10.38
N PHE A 463 -20.14 0.34 11.53
CA PHE A 463 -20.64 1.70 11.77
C PHE A 463 -19.72 2.51 12.70
N SER A 464 -18.97 1.83 13.57
CA SER A 464 -18.05 2.50 14.48
C SER A 464 -16.88 3.07 13.68
N ALA A 465 -16.82 4.40 13.60
CA ALA A 465 -15.63 5.10 13.19
C ALA A 465 -14.47 4.65 14.07
N THR A 466 -13.47 4.03 13.48
CA THR A 466 -12.18 3.93 14.15
C THR A 466 -11.49 5.26 13.96
N THR A 467 -11.21 5.97 15.05
CA THR A 467 -10.37 7.16 15.03
C THR A 467 -8.95 6.79 14.61
N ILE A 468 -8.70 6.72 13.29
CA ILE A 468 -7.36 6.57 12.72
C ILE A 468 -6.81 8.00 12.56
N GLY A 469 -6.39 8.60 13.66
CA GLY A 469 -5.88 10.00 13.67
C GLY A 469 -6.97 11.06 13.86
N GLN A 470 -6.69 12.32 13.49
CA GLN A 470 -7.39 13.51 14.03
C GLN A 470 -8.26 14.36 13.07
N SER A 471 -8.61 13.93 11.86
CA SER A 471 -9.47 14.79 11.01
C SER A 471 -10.24 14.10 9.89
N SER A 472 -10.80 12.93 10.15
CA SER A 472 -11.90 12.35 9.36
C SER A 472 -12.29 11.02 9.98
N ASP A 473 -13.52 10.92 10.47
CA ASP A 473 -14.16 9.65 10.78
C ASP A 473 -14.34 8.88 9.47
N VAL A 474 -13.29 8.16 9.08
CA VAL A 474 -13.39 7.18 8.00
C VAL A 474 -13.68 5.86 8.68
N VAL A 475 -14.81 5.26 8.32
CA VAL A 475 -15.20 3.94 8.79
C VAL A 475 -14.58 2.92 7.82
N PRO A 476 -13.40 2.33 8.13
CA PRO A 476 -12.83 1.32 7.25
C PRO A 476 -13.77 0.10 7.20
N PRO A 477 -13.71 -0.71 6.12
CA PRO A 477 -14.49 -1.94 6.08
C PRO A 477 -14.16 -2.85 7.27
N SER A 478 -15.12 -3.71 7.62
CA SER A 478 -14.86 -4.75 8.61
C SER A 478 -13.77 -5.69 8.10
N MET A 479 -12.88 -6.13 8.99
CA MET A 479 -11.82 -7.07 8.61
C MET A 479 -12.42 -8.40 8.16
N THR A 480 -13.54 -8.81 8.76
CA THR A 480 -14.30 -9.98 8.35
C THR A 480 -14.83 -9.84 6.93
N ALA A 481 -15.47 -8.70 6.58
CA ALA A 481 -15.92 -8.48 5.20
C ALA A 481 -14.74 -8.52 4.22
N PHE A 482 -13.64 -7.85 4.56
CA PHE A 482 -12.44 -7.83 3.73
C PHE A 482 -11.85 -9.23 3.51
N VAL A 483 -11.72 -10.04 4.57
CA VAL A 483 -11.16 -11.41 4.50
C VAL A 483 -12.08 -12.34 3.72
N VAL A 484 -13.39 -12.36 4.02
CA VAL A 484 -14.35 -13.24 3.34
C VAL A 484 -14.43 -12.90 1.85
N TYR A 485 -14.56 -11.62 1.53
CA TYR A 485 -14.55 -11.15 0.14
C TYR A 485 -13.25 -11.56 -0.58
N SER A 486 -12.10 -11.31 0.04
CA SER A 486 -10.81 -11.62 -0.58
C SER A 486 -10.66 -13.12 -0.79
N LEU A 487 -10.98 -13.95 0.20
CA LEU A 487 -10.86 -15.40 0.11
C LEU A 487 -11.71 -15.96 -1.02
N VAL A 488 -12.97 -15.53 -1.17
CA VAL A 488 -13.84 -16.01 -2.25
C VAL A 488 -13.31 -15.62 -3.62
N ILE A 489 -12.89 -14.36 -3.81
CA ILE A 489 -12.38 -13.89 -5.11
C ILE A 489 -11.04 -14.54 -5.46
N TRP A 490 -10.14 -14.70 -4.49
CA TRP A 490 -8.85 -15.34 -4.72
C TRP A 490 -8.99 -16.84 -4.98
N VAL A 491 -9.81 -17.56 -4.21
CA VAL A 491 -10.03 -18.99 -4.44
C VAL A 491 -10.65 -19.22 -5.82
N LEU A 492 -11.70 -18.49 -6.18
CA LEU A 492 -12.34 -18.61 -7.49
C LEU A 492 -11.40 -18.20 -8.62
N GLY A 493 -10.74 -17.05 -8.50
CA GLY A 493 -9.83 -16.52 -9.50
C GLY A 493 -8.63 -17.44 -9.72
N SER A 494 -7.98 -17.90 -8.65
CA SER A 494 -6.85 -18.82 -8.73
C SER A 494 -7.26 -20.18 -9.32
N ALA A 495 -8.44 -20.71 -8.97
CA ALA A 495 -8.96 -21.95 -9.58
C ALA A 495 -9.20 -21.79 -11.08
N LEU A 496 -9.77 -20.66 -11.52
CA LEU A 496 -9.98 -20.36 -12.95
C LEU A 496 -8.66 -20.20 -13.70
N VAL A 497 -7.69 -19.46 -13.15
CA VAL A 497 -6.35 -19.32 -13.73
C VAL A 497 -5.64 -20.68 -13.79
N PHE A 498 -5.77 -21.50 -12.74
CA PHE A 498 -5.23 -22.85 -12.72
C PHE A 498 -5.86 -23.72 -13.81
N ALA A 499 -7.18 -23.69 -13.98
CA ALA A 499 -7.88 -24.42 -15.04
C ALA A 499 -7.40 -24.03 -16.45
N VAL A 500 -7.02 -22.77 -16.66
CA VAL A 500 -6.43 -22.30 -17.93
C VAL A 500 -5.00 -22.80 -18.13
N LEU A 501 -4.15 -22.67 -17.12
CA LEU A 501 -2.69 -22.80 -17.25
C LEU A 501 -2.15 -24.19 -16.92
N ALA A 502 -2.81 -24.95 -16.02
CA ALA A 502 -2.35 -26.24 -15.54
C ALA A 502 -2.27 -27.33 -16.64
N PRO A 503 -3.26 -27.47 -17.55
CA PRO A 503 -3.21 -28.52 -18.59
C PRO A 503 -1.99 -28.42 -19.51
N THR A 504 -1.43 -27.21 -19.66
CA THR A 504 -0.21 -26.95 -20.44
C THR A 504 1.08 -27.15 -19.65
N ARG A 505 1.05 -26.94 -18.32
CA ARG A 505 2.25 -27.03 -17.47
C ARG A 505 2.45 -28.39 -16.81
N PHE A 506 1.40 -29.20 -16.70
CA PHE A 506 1.43 -30.50 -16.04
C PHE A 506 0.91 -31.60 -16.99
N PRO A 507 1.74 -32.11 -17.91
CA PRO A 507 1.33 -33.12 -18.90
C PRO A 507 0.86 -34.44 -18.25
N GLN A 508 1.27 -34.71 -17.01
CA GLN A 508 0.83 -35.84 -16.20
C GLN A 508 -0.71 -35.86 -16.01
N ILE A 509 -1.35 -34.68 -15.92
CA ILE A 509 -2.82 -34.57 -15.79
C ILE A 509 -3.51 -35.15 -17.03
N ARG A 510 -2.94 -34.93 -18.22
CA ARG A 510 -3.44 -35.49 -19.48
C ARG A 510 -3.31 -37.01 -19.51
N ILE A 511 -2.17 -37.52 -19.05
CA ILE A 511 -1.86 -38.96 -19.06
C ILE A 511 -2.81 -39.72 -18.13
N VAL A 512 -3.11 -39.17 -16.95
CA VAL A 512 -4.00 -39.81 -15.96
C VAL A 512 -5.47 -39.73 -16.37
N SER A 513 -5.91 -38.64 -17.00
CA SER A 513 -7.33 -38.44 -17.34
C SER A 513 -7.74 -39.04 -18.68
N GLY A 514 -6.82 -39.24 -19.62
CA GLY A 514 -7.13 -39.69 -20.99
C GLY A 514 -7.88 -38.65 -21.85
N VAL A 515 -8.13 -37.45 -21.31
CA VAL A 515 -8.88 -36.36 -21.97
C VAL A 515 -7.91 -35.35 -22.59
N SER A 516 -8.28 -34.77 -23.73
CA SER A 516 -7.47 -33.73 -24.37
C SER A 516 -7.35 -32.48 -23.49
N THR A 517 -6.19 -31.82 -23.57
CA THR A 517 -5.89 -30.63 -22.76
C THR A 517 -6.88 -29.49 -22.98
N GLU A 518 -7.42 -29.37 -24.19
CA GLU A 518 -8.39 -28.33 -24.55
C GLU A 518 -9.77 -28.61 -23.95
N VAL A 519 -10.19 -29.88 -23.87
CA VAL A 519 -11.47 -30.25 -23.24
C VAL A 519 -11.39 -30.04 -21.73
N LEU A 520 -10.30 -30.42 -21.09
CA LEU A 520 -10.08 -30.15 -19.66
C LEU A 520 -10.07 -28.65 -19.35
N ARG A 521 -9.38 -27.86 -20.18
CA ARG A 521 -9.33 -26.40 -20.05
C ARG A 521 -10.72 -25.79 -20.23
N ALA A 522 -11.38 -26.10 -21.34
CA ALA A 522 -12.68 -25.53 -21.66
C ALA A 522 -13.73 -25.92 -20.60
N GLY A 523 -13.77 -27.19 -20.19
CA GLY A 523 -14.69 -27.67 -19.15
C GLY A 523 -14.43 -27.04 -17.78
N GLY A 524 -13.17 -27.00 -17.34
CA GLY A 524 -12.81 -26.38 -16.05
C GLY A 524 -13.12 -24.89 -16.00
N VAL A 525 -12.78 -24.16 -17.07
CA VAL A 525 -13.02 -22.72 -17.14
C VAL A 525 -14.52 -22.43 -17.25
N THR A 526 -15.25 -23.07 -18.17
CA THR A 526 -16.69 -22.84 -18.32
C THR A 526 -17.46 -23.18 -17.04
N GLY A 527 -17.16 -24.32 -16.41
CA GLY A 527 -17.73 -24.70 -15.12
C GLY A 527 -17.45 -23.66 -14.04
N GLY A 528 -16.20 -23.20 -13.91
CA GLY A 528 -15.83 -22.16 -12.94
C GLY A 528 -16.50 -20.81 -13.22
N LEU A 529 -16.64 -20.42 -14.48
CA LEU A 529 -17.34 -19.18 -14.88
C LEU A 529 -18.83 -19.26 -14.53
N CYS A 530 -19.48 -20.41 -14.76
CA CYS A 530 -20.86 -20.66 -14.36
C CYS A 530 -21.05 -20.52 -12.84
N ILE A 531 -20.16 -21.12 -12.04
CA ILE A 531 -20.15 -20.97 -10.59
C ILE A 531 -20.00 -19.50 -10.20
N GLY A 532 -19.07 -18.78 -10.84
CA GLY A 532 -18.89 -17.34 -10.63
C GLY A 532 -20.17 -16.53 -10.87
N LEU A 533 -20.85 -16.77 -11.99
CA LEU A 533 -22.11 -16.09 -12.31
C LEU A 533 -23.24 -16.42 -11.31
N VAL A 534 -23.31 -17.66 -10.82
CA VAL A 534 -24.23 -18.05 -9.74
C VAL A 534 -23.91 -17.26 -8.47
N ILE A 535 -22.63 -17.16 -8.08
CA ILE A 535 -22.19 -16.36 -6.93
C ILE A 535 -22.57 -14.88 -7.12
N ALA A 536 -22.37 -14.31 -8.31
CA ALA A 536 -22.72 -12.93 -8.61
C ALA A 536 -24.23 -12.68 -8.45
N ARG A 537 -25.07 -13.57 -9.00
CA ARG A 537 -26.53 -13.49 -8.89
C ARG A 537 -26.99 -13.64 -7.44
N TRP A 538 -26.44 -14.61 -6.71
CA TRP A 538 -26.73 -14.82 -5.30
C TRP A 538 -26.32 -13.60 -4.46
N SER A 539 -25.15 -13.03 -4.73
CA SER A 539 -24.66 -11.84 -4.03
C SER A 539 -25.55 -10.62 -4.27
N TYR A 540 -25.93 -10.36 -5.53
CA TYR A 540 -26.85 -9.26 -5.87
C TYR A 540 -28.20 -9.40 -5.15
N THR A 541 -28.82 -10.58 -5.21
CA THR A 541 -30.11 -10.81 -4.56
C THR A 541 -30.02 -10.71 -3.04
N THR A 542 -28.92 -11.19 -2.45
CA THR A 542 -28.65 -11.08 -1.01
C THR A 542 -28.47 -9.63 -0.57
N ALA A 543 -27.70 -8.82 -1.30
CA ALA A 543 -27.52 -7.40 -1.02
C ALA A 543 -28.86 -6.65 -1.07
N VAL A 544 -29.69 -6.91 -2.08
CA VAL A 544 -31.01 -6.27 -2.21
C VAL A 544 -31.93 -6.65 -1.05
N LYS A 545 -31.95 -7.92 -0.64
CA LYS A 545 -32.74 -8.39 0.51
C LYS A 545 -32.26 -7.75 1.81
N ARG A 546 -30.94 -7.75 2.04
CA ARG A 546 -30.33 -7.19 3.25
C ARG A 546 -30.60 -5.70 3.40
N PHE A 547 -30.50 -4.91 2.33
CA PHE A 547 -30.85 -3.50 2.37
C PHE A 547 -32.31 -3.27 2.80
N ARG A 548 -33.25 -4.08 2.28
CA ARG A 548 -34.68 -3.96 2.62
C ARG A 548 -35.02 -4.35 4.05
N GLN A 549 -34.30 -5.33 4.59
CA GLN A 549 -34.56 -5.90 5.92
C GLN A 549 -33.77 -5.20 7.02
N TYR A 550 -32.91 -4.23 6.68
CA TYR A 550 -32.04 -3.59 7.64
C TYR A 550 -32.83 -2.62 8.52
N THR A 551 -32.71 -2.79 9.83
CA THR A 551 -33.34 -1.94 10.86
C THR A 551 -32.25 -1.26 11.69
N VAL A 552 -32.42 0.03 11.99
CA VAL A 552 -31.51 0.80 12.84
C VAL A 552 -31.92 0.53 14.28
N SER A 553 -31.12 -0.25 15.02
CA SER A 553 -31.30 -0.52 16.46
C SER A 553 -30.51 0.47 17.31
#